data_AF-A0A7X5YCW1-F1
#
_entry.id   AF-A0A7X5YCW1-F1
#
_cell.length_a   1.000
_cell.length_b   1.000
_cell.length_c   1.000
_cell.angle_alpha   90.00
_cell.angle_beta   90.00
_cell.angle_gamma   90.00
#
_symmetry.space_group_name_H-M   'P 1'
#
loop_
_entity.id
_entity.type
_entity.pdbx_description
1 polymer ?
#
loop_
_entity_poly.entity_id
_entity_poly.type
_entity_poly.pdbx_seq_one_letter_code
_entity_poly.pdbx_strand_id
1 'polypeptide(L)'
;MRIVQLLFGVWVGICFLACGEKSDSFTREERERIGHSEEEGIMPLFLVTNRVDSLFLRLQAKEFGKEDVETETFRVLRSRMLATVRDSLNEGVGIAAPQVGISRQLVAVQRLDKTGEPFEFYVNPEIVYFSQDTVLGQEGCLSIPGRMGSVYRSKEIVVRYRDELSFEWRQDTVREFTARIFQHEIDHLNGILYTDYLP
;
A
#
# COMPACT_ATOMS: atom_id res chain seq x y z
N MET A 1 -16.76 77.01 6.83
CA MET A 1 -16.82 75.61 7.28
C MET A 1 -16.89 74.69 6.07
N ARG A 2 -15.79 74.02 5.71
CA ARG A 2 -15.77 72.94 4.71
C ARG A 2 -15.18 71.72 5.40
N ILE A 3 -16.02 70.70 5.56
CA ILE A 3 -15.70 69.42 6.18
C ILE A 3 -14.98 68.58 5.14
N VAL A 4 -13.76 68.13 5.45
CA VAL A 4 -13.00 67.15 4.66
C VAL A 4 -13.39 65.77 5.18
N GLN A 5 -14.13 65.00 4.38
CA GLN A 5 -14.40 63.59 4.66
C GLN A 5 -13.16 62.76 4.31
N LEU A 6 -12.51 62.17 5.33
CA LEU A 6 -11.53 61.10 5.14
C LEU A 6 -12.30 59.78 4.89
N LEU A 7 -12.11 59.20 3.71
CA LEU A 7 -12.51 57.83 3.42
C LEU A 7 -11.38 56.89 3.87
N PHE A 8 -11.61 56.15 4.96
CA PHE A 8 -10.79 54.99 5.32
C PHE A 8 -11.27 53.79 4.49
N GLY A 9 -10.50 53.41 3.47
CA GLY A 9 -10.70 52.16 2.76
C GLY A 9 -10.18 50.98 3.58
N VAL A 10 -11.07 50.10 4.02
CA VAL A 10 -10.69 48.82 4.65
C VAL A 10 -10.32 47.85 3.52
N TRP A 11 -9.03 47.52 3.42
CA TRP A 11 -8.53 46.48 2.53
C TRP A 11 -8.76 45.12 3.21
N VAL A 12 -9.84 44.44 2.85
CA VAL A 12 -10.04 43.02 3.24
C VAL A 12 -9.18 42.18 2.29
N GLY A 13 -7.96 41.88 2.73
CA GLY A 13 -7.11 40.91 2.05
C GLY A 13 -7.73 39.52 2.13
N ILE A 14 -8.34 39.06 1.04
CA ILE A 14 -8.69 37.64 0.88
C ILE A 14 -7.36 36.91 0.64
N CYS A 15 -6.83 36.28 1.69
CA CYS A 15 -5.77 35.28 1.55
C CYS A 15 -6.34 34.09 0.77
N PHE A 16 -6.16 34.09 -0.55
CA PHE A 16 -6.17 32.85 -1.31
C PHE A 16 -4.95 32.04 -0.87
N LEU A 17 -5.17 31.10 0.06
CA LEU A 17 -4.27 29.97 0.25
C LEU A 17 -4.31 29.16 -1.06
N ALA A 18 -3.43 29.51 -1.99
CA ALA A 18 -3.08 28.61 -3.08
C ALA A 18 -2.43 27.39 -2.40
N CYS A 19 -3.22 26.33 -2.21
CA CYS A 19 -2.67 25.01 -1.99
C CYS A 19 -1.89 24.67 -3.27
N GLY A 20 -0.58 24.95 -3.27
CA GLY A 20 0.29 24.41 -4.30
C GLY A 20 0.17 22.89 -4.22
N GLU A 21 -0.18 22.25 -5.33
CA GLU A 21 -0.10 20.80 -5.45
C GLU A 21 1.34 20.43 -5.06
N LYS A 22 1.50 19.66 -3.98
CA LYS A 22 2.80 19.08 -3.65
C LYS A 22 3.22 18.26 -4.87
N SER A 23 4.41 18.51 -5.42
CA SER A 23 4.91 17.75 -6.56
C SER A 23 5.26 16.34 -6.08
N ASP A 24 4.28 15.44 -6.11
CA ASP A 24 4.51 14.03 -5.88
C ASP A 24 5.05 13.36 -7.17
N SER A 25 5.47 12.11 -7.03
CA SER A 25 6.09 11.34 -8.09
C SER A 25 5.14 10.36 -8.80
N PHE A 26 3.83 10.38 -8.51
CA PHE A 26 2.86 9.51 -9.17
C PHE A 26 2.76 9.79 -10.66
N THR A 27 2.86 8.74 -11.48
CA THR A 27 2.69 8.87 -12.93
C THR A 27 1.22 9.13 -13.26
N ARG A 28 0.98 9.60 -14.49
CA ARG A 28 -0.38 9.79 -14.97
C ARG A 28 -1.18 8.47 -14.96
N GLU A 29 -0.55 7.39 -15.39
CA GLU A 29 -1.14 6.05 -15.44
C GLU A 29 -1.49 5.54 -14.03
N GLU A 30 -0.62 5.79 -13.04
CA GLU A 30 -0.91 5.46 -11.64
C GLU A 30 -2.13 6.23 -11.13
N ARG A 31 -2.22 7.54 -11.41
CA ARG A 31 -3.38 8.35 -11.00
C ARG A 31 -4.67 7.93 -11.67
N GLU A 32 -4.65 7.66 -12.98
CA GLU A 32 -5.81 7.15 -13.71
C GLU A 32 -6.29 5.82 -13.13
N ARG A 33 -5.35 4.97 -12.68
CA ARG A 33 -5.67 3.68 -12.06
C ARG A 33 -6.14 3.78 -10.61
N ILE A 34 -5.57 4.69 -9.83
CA ILE A 34 -5.98 4.98 -8.45
C ILE A 34 -7.34 5.67 -8.42
N GLY A 35 -7.66 6.46 -9.45
CA GLY A 35 -8.87 7.26 -9.52
C GLY A 35 -8.79 8.52 -8.66
N HIS A 36 -9.94 9.14 -8.46
CA HIS A 36 -10.05 10.45 -7.81
C HIS A 36 -10.81 10.41 -6.50
N SER A 37 -11.50 9.31 -6.18
CA SER A 37 -12.26 9.19 -4.95
C SER A 37 -12.29 7.78 -4.38
N GLU A 38 -12.51 7.69 -3.07
CA GLU A 38 -12.70 6.43 -2.36
C GLU A 38 -14.03 5.73 -2.75
N GLU A 39 -15.01 6.51 -3.22
CA GLU A 39 -16.33 6.01 -3.65
C GLU A 39 -16.26 5.14 -4.91
N GLU A 40 -15.16 5.21 -5.66
CA GLU A 40 -14.90 4.32 -6.79
C GLU A 40 -14.66 2.85 -6.36
N GLY A 41 -14.48 2.60 -5.07
CA GLY A 41 -14.51 1.26 -4.49
C GLY A 41 -13.31 0.40 -4.86
N ILE A 42 -13.57 -0.90 -5.09
CA ILE A 42 -12.54 -1.92 -5.32
C ILE A 42 -11.69 -1.61 -6.57
N MET A 43 -10.43 -2.02 -6.53
CA MET A 43 -9.50 -1.93 -7.64
C MET A 43 -9.45 -3.26 -8.39
N PRO A 44 -9.42 -3.27 -9.74
CA PRO A 44 -9.20 -4.49 -10.49
C PRO A 44 -7.85 -5.12 -10.16
N LEU A 45 -7.88 -6.39 -9.77
CA LEU A 45 -6.70 -7.20 -9.50
C LEU A 45 -5.99 -7.56 -10.81
N PHE A 46 -4.66 -7.49 -10.77
CA PHE A 46 -3.78 -8.06 -11.78
C PHE A 46 -3.65 -9.56 -11.57
N LEU A 47 -3.90 -10.31 -12.65
CA LEU A 47 -3.98 -11.76 -12.63
C LEU A 47 -2.89 -12.39 -13.47
N VAL A 48 -2.32 -13.49 -13.00
CA VAL A 48 -1.29 -14.24 -13.76
C VAL A 48 -1.82 -14.87 -15.06
N THR A 49 -3.15 -14.96 -15.21
CA THR A 49 -3.79 -15.44 -16.44
C THR A 49 -3.81 -14.40 -17.56
N ASN A 50 -3.59 -13.12 -17.24
CA ASN A 50 -3.36 -12.05 -18.21
C ASN A 50 -1.85 -11.84 -18.38
N ARG A 51 -1.36 -11.87 -19.62
CA ARG A 51 0.07 -11.75 -19.92
C ARG A 51 0.67 -10.42 -19.47
N VAL A 52 -0.03 -9.31 -19.65
CA VAL A 52 0.48 -7.97 -19.30
C VAL A 52 0.56 -7.83 -17.79
N ASP A 53 -0.52 -8.19 -17.10
CA ASP A 53 -0.60 -8.20 -15.65
C ASP A 53 0.46 -9.12 -15.04
N SER A 54 0.61 -10.33 -15.59
CA SER A 54 1.62 -11.30 -15.13
C SER A 54 3.03 -10.76 -15.27
N LEU A 55 3.35 -9.98 -16.31
CA LEU A 55 4.67 -9.34 -16.44
C LEU A 55 4.82 -8.20 -15.44
N PHE A 56 3.76 -7.42 -15.21
CA PHE A 56 3.75 -6.34 -14.23
C PHE A 56 3.98 -6.84 -12.81
N LEU A 57 3.34 -7.95 -12.43
CA LEU A 57 3.51 -8.61 -11.12
C LEU A 57 4.94 -9.11 -10.86
N ARG A 58 5.83 -9.09 -11.86
CA ARG A 58 7.25 -9.46 -11.74
C ARG A 58 8.18 -8.26 -11.63
N LEU A 59 7.66 -7.04 -11.68
CA LEU A 59 8.45 -5.83 -11.52
C LEU A 59 8.86 -5.62 -10.06
N GLN A 60 10.06 -5.10 -9.85
CA GLN A 60 10.46 -4.57 -8.54
C GLN A 60 9.81 -3.21 -8.33
N ALA A 61 9.07 -3.08 -7.23
CA ALA A 61 8.30 -1.89 -6.91
C ALA A 61 9.19 -0.73 -6.41
N LYS A 62 8.84 0.49 -6.82
CA LYS A 62 9.54 1.71 -6.43
C LYS A 62 9.17 2.14 -5.00
N GLU A 63 10.13 2.67 -4.25
CA GLU A 63 9.85 3.32 -2.98
C GLU A 63 8.97 4.57 -3.14
N PHE A 64 8.10 4.81 -2.16
CA PHE A 64 7.43 6.09 -1.96
C PHE A 64 8.42 7.14 -1.43
N GLY A 65 8.32 8.36 -1.93
CA GLY A 65 8.87 9.56 -1.30
C GLY A 65 7.95 10.08 -0.19
N LYS A 66 8.46 10.99 0.64
CA LYS A 66 7.65 11.61 1.72
C LYS A 66 6.51 12.44 1.13
N GLU A 67 6.79 13.15 0.05
CA GLU A 67 5.84 13.94 -0.70
C GLU A 67 4.70 13.10 -1.28
N ASP A 68 4.96 11.83 -1.63
CA ASP A 68 3.92 10.94 -2.17
C ASP A 68 2.90 10.56 -1.09
N VAL A 69 3.36 10.19 0.11
CA VAL A 69 2.48 9.71 1.20
C VAL A 69 1.62 10.81 1.81
N GLU A 70 2.00 12.07 1.61
CA GLU A 70 1.25 13.24 2.08
C GLU A 70 0.17 13.71 1.08
N THR A 71 -0.09 12.95 0.01
CA THR A 71 -1.04 13.31 -1.04
C THR A 71 -2.40 12.67 -0.88
N GLU A 72 -3.40 13.32 -1.49
CA GLU A 72 -4.74 12.76 -1.64
C GLU A 72 -4.73 11.47 -2.50
N THR A 73 -3.86 11.40 -3.51
CA THR A 73 -3.69 10.20 -4.35
C THR A 73 -3.27 8.99 -3.50
N PHE A 74 -2.35 9.15 -2.57
CA PHE A 74 -1.96 8.07 -1.66
C PHE A 74 -3.10 7.65 -0.72
N ARG A 75 -3.86 8.62 -0.19
CA ARG A 75 -5.05 8.33 0.63
C ARG A 75 -6.09 7.48 -0.12
N VAL A 76 -6.41 7.87 -1.36
CA VAL A 76 -7.35 7.14 -2.21
C VAL A 76 -6.81 5.73 -2.53
N LEU A 77 -5.52 5.60 -2.87
CA LEU A 77 -4.89 4.29 -3.09
C LEU A 77 -5.08 3.36 -1.87
N ARG A 78 -4.77 3.85 -0.67
CA ARG A 78 -4.95 3.06 0.57
C ARG A 78 -6.38 2.61 0.76
N SER A 79 -7.33 3.55 0.68
CA SER A 79 -8.75 3.25 0.89
C SER A 79 -9.25 2.19 -0.09
N ARG A 80 -8.88 2.32 -1.37
CA ARG A 80 -9.30 1.39 -2.42
C ARG A 80 -8.59 0.03 -2.33
N MET A 81 -7.31 -0.01 -1.96
CA MET A 81 -6.61 -1.26 -1.65
C MET A 81 -7.30 -2.00 -0.50
N LEU A 82 -7.68 -1.27 0.57
CA LEU A 82 -8.38 -1.84 1.70
C LEU A 82 -9.77 -2.39 1.31
N ALA A 83 -10.51 -1.65 0.49
CA ALA A 83 -11.78 -2.11 -0.05
C ALA A 83 -11.61 -3.38 -0.90
N THR A 84 -10.52 -3.47 -1.66
CA THR A 84 -10.21 -4.61 -2.54
C THR A 84 -9.89 -5.88 -1.75
N VAL A 85 -9.02 -5.81 -0.75
CA VAL A 85 -8.64 -6.99 0.05
C VAL A 85 -9.77 -7.47 0.96
N ARG A 86 -10.71 -6.59 1.32
CA ARG A 86 -11.92 -6.91 2.08
C ARG A 86 -13.13 -7.26 1.21
N ASP A 87 -12.96 -7.34 -0.10
CA ASP A 87 -14.06 -7.71 -0.99
C ASP A 87 -14.52 -9.13 -0.66
N SER A 88 -15.81 -9.29 -0.35
CA SER A 88 -16.41 -10.57 0.04
C SER A 88 -16.27 -11.68 -1.01
N LEU A 89 -16.06 -11.32 -2.28
CA LEU A 89 -15.85 -12.30 -3.35
C LEU A 89 -14.41 -12.83 -3.39
N ASN A 90 -13.46 -12.09 -2.82
CA ASN A 90 -12.02 -12.36 -2.88
C ASN A 90 -11.34 -11.92 -1.57
N GLU A 91 -11.85 -12.39 -0.43
CA GLU A 91 -11.33 -11.97 0.88
C GLU A 91 -9.87 -12.44 1.06
N GLY A 92 -8.99 -11.48 1.33
CA GLY A 92 -7.58 -11.72 1.62
C GLY A 92 -7.22 -11.24 3.01
N VAL A 93 -6.11 -11.75 3.55
CA VAL A 93 -5.51 -11.26 4.80
C VAL A 93 -4.35 -10.29 4.55
N GLY A 94 -4.04 -10.01 3.28
CA GLY A 94 -3.00 -9.11 2.84
C GLY A 94 -3.19 -8.72 1.37
N ILE A 95 -2.66 -7.55 1.00
CA ILE A 95 -2.57 -7.09 -0.39
C ILE A 95 -1.38 -6.15 -0.57
N ALA A 96 -0.71 -6.26 -1.71
CA ALA A 96 0.38 -5.38 -2.14
C ALA A 96 -0.07 -4.49 -3.32
N ALA A 97 0.42 -3.24 -3.36
CA ALA A 97 0.07 -2.30 -4.43
C ALA A 97 0.33 -2.83 -5.85
N PRO A 98 1.38 -3.65 -6.12
CA PRO A 98 1.57 -4.27 -7.44
C PRO A 98 0.39 -5.14 -7.89
N GLN A 99 -0.33 -5.79 -6.96
CA GLN A 99 -1.50 -6.63 -7.28
C GLN A 99 -2.68 -5.80 -7.80
N VAL A 100 -2.73 -4.52 -7.48
CA VAL A 100 -3.69 -3.57 -8.04
C VAL A 100 -3.06 -2.66 -9.08
N GLY A 101 -1.96 -3.10 -9.71
CA GLY A 101 -1.30 -2.43 -10.84
C GLY A 101 -0.58 -1.13 -10.51
N ILE A 102 -0.19 -0.92 -9.25
CA ILE A 102 0.63 0.21 -8.81
C ILE A 102 2.00 -0.31 -8.35
N SER A 103 3.06 -0.07 -9.13
CA SER A 103 4.39 -0.63 -8.86
C SER A 103 5.15 0.19 -7.81
N ARG A 104 4.57 0.27 -6.60
CA ARG A 104 5.16 0.97 -5.46
C ARG A 104 5.15 0.14 -4.19
N GLN A 105 6.07 0.42 -3.28
CA GLN A 105 6.26 -0.36 -2.05
C GLN A 105 5.23 0.01 -0.97
N LEU A 106 4.03 -0.51 -1.12
CA LEU A 106 2.96 -0.41 -0.14
C LEU A 106 2.26 -1.76 -0.02
N VAL A 107 2.08 -2.20 1.22
CA VAL A 107 1.29 -3.39 1.55
C VAL A 107 0.27 -3.04 2.62
N ALA A 108 -0.89 -3.69 2.57
CA ALA A 108 -1.84 -3.74 3.67
C ALA A 108 -1.83 -5.17 4.23
N VAL A 109 -1.70 -5.30 5.53
CA VAL A 109 -1.63 -6.60 6.22
C VAL A 109 -2.65 -6.62 7.35
N GLN A 110 -3.43 -7.70 7.43
CA GLN A 110 -4.25 -7.98 8.60
C GLN A 110 -3.37 -8.49 9.74
N ARG A 111 -3.31 -7.72 10.83
CA ARG A 111 -2.52 -8.04 12.02
C ARG A 111 -3.28 -8.99 12.94
N LEU A 112 -3.35 -10.27 12.55
CA LEU A 112 -4.01 -11.32 13.33
C LEU A 112 -3.38 -11.56 14.72
N ASP A 113 -2.18 -11.04 14.93
CA ASP A 113 -1.45 -11.05 16.19
C ASP A 113 -1.85 -9.91 17.16
N LYS A 114 -2.69 -8.96 16.71
CA LYS A 114 -3.17 -7.82 17.50
C LYS A 114 -4.66 -7.95 17.82
N THR A 115 -5.08 -7.42 18.97
CA THR A 115 -6.50 -7.38 19.37
C THR A 115 -7.35 -6.67 18.32
N GLY A 116 -8.44 -7.30 17.91
CA GLY A 116 -9.34 -6.76 16.88
C GLY A 116 -8.83 -6.93 15.45
N GLU A 117 -7.69 -7.61 15.26
CA GLU A 117 -7.14 -8.04 13.98
C GLU A 117 -7.14 -6.92 12.91
N PRO A 118 -6.59 -5.73 13.23
CA PRO A 118 -6.70 -4.57 12.37
C PRO A 118 -5.94 -4.77 11.07
N PHE A 119 -6.44 -4.16 9.98
CA PHE A 119 -5.63 -3.96 8.78
C PHE A 119 -4.73 -2.73 8.98
N GLU A 120 -3.43 -2.93 8.77
CA GLU A 120 -2.43 -1.87 8.87
C GLU A 120 -1.67 -1.75 7.54
N PHE A 121 -1.28 -0.53 7.19
CA PHE A 121 -0.51 -0.23 5.99
C PHE A 121 0.96 -0.03 6.34
N TYR A 122 1.84 -0.52 5.47
CA TYR A 122 3.29 -0.42 5.63
C TYR A 122 3.90 0.16 4.36
N VAL A 123 4.55 1.31 4.52
CA VAL A 123 5.23 2.04 3.42
C VAL A 123 6.69 1.63 3.38
N ASN A 124 7.19 1.33 2.18
CA ASN A 124 8.56 0.87 1.92
C ASN A 124 9.01 -0.24 2.90
N PRO A 125 8.20 -1.31 3.11
CA PRO A 125 8.56 -2.36 4.05
C PRO A 125 9.65 -3.25 3.48
N GLU A 126 10.57 -3.65 4.35
CA GLU A 126 11.59 -4.65 4.06
C GLU A 126 11.78 -5.57 5.26
N ILE A 127 12.15 -6.83 5.01
CA ILE A 127 12.47 -7.77 6.08
C ILE A 127 13.96 -7.70 6.36
N VAL A 128 14.32 -7.25 7.56
CA VAL A 128 15.73 -7.08 7.98
C VAL A 128 16.25 -8.28 8.78
N TYR A 129 15.37 -9.20 9.17
CA TYR A 129 15.72 -10.44 9.83
C TYR A 129 14.69 -11.53 9.54
N PHE A 130 15.18 -12.76 9.33
CA PHE A 130 14.39 -13.98 9.20
C PHE A 130 14.88 -15.00 10.22
N SER A 131 13.97 -15.63 10.96
CA SER A 131 14.32 -16.75 11.82
C SER A 131 14.75 -17.97 10.99
N GLN A 132 15.65 -18.78 11.56
CA GLN A 132 16.02 -20.09 10.99
C GLN A 132 14.88 -21.11 11.11
N ASP A 133 14.05 -20.97 12.15
CA ASP A 133 12.86 -21.79 12.31
C ASP A 133 11.85 -21.43 11.22
N THR A 134 11.49 -22.43 10.42
CA THR A 134 10.51 -22.30 9.34
C THR A 134 9.30 -23.18 9.61
N VAL A 135 8.19 -22.83 8.95
CA VAL A 135 6.95 -23.60 9.00
C VAL A 135 6.37 -23.74 7.60
N LEU A 136 5.98 -24.96 7.25
CA LEU A 136 5.21 -25.23 6.04
C LEU A 136 3.76 -24.81 6.27
N GLY A 137 3.17 -24.09 5.33
CA GLY A 137 1.77 -23.67 5.40
C GLY A 137 1.21 -23.40 4.02
N GLN A 138 -0.13 -23.47 3.91
CA GLN A 138 -0.83 -23.17 2.67
C GLN A 138 -0.86 -21.67 2.41
N GLU A 139 -0.60 -21.29 1.16
CA GLU A 139 -0.76 -19.94 0.64
C GLU A 139 -1.67 -19.98 -0.59
N GLY A 140 -2.60 -19.03 -0.66
CA GLY A 140 -3.27 -18.60 -1.87
C GLY A 140 -2.84 -17.19 -2.23
N CYS A 141 -3.31 -16.65 -3.36
CA CYS A 141 -3.00 -15.28 -3.77
C CYS A 141 -4.17 -14.72 -4.58
N LEU A 142 -4.55 -13.46 -4.33
CA LEU A 142 -5.60 -12.76 -5.08
C LEU A 142 -5.26 -12.67 -6.58
N SER A 143 -3.97 -12.59 -6.93
CA SER A 143 -3.50 -12.58 -8.32
C SER A 143 -3.44 -13.97 -8.98
N ILE A 144 -3.68 -15.06 -8.22
CA ILE A 144 -3.65 -16.46 -8.69
C ILE A 144 -4.90 -17.19 -8.22
N PRO A 145 -6.10 -16.80 -8.71
CA PRO A 145 -7.36 -17.29 -8.19
C PRO A 145 -7.52 -18.81 -8.36
N GLY A 146 -8.12 -19.45 -7.36
CA GLY A 146 -8.44 -20.87 -7.37
C GLY A 146 -7.23 -21.81 -7.22
N ARG A 147 -6.05 -21.29 -6.89
CA ARG A 147 -4.85 -22.10 -6.63
C ARG A 147 -4.30 -21.85 -5.24
N MET A 148 -3.80 -22.92 -4.64
CA MET A 148 -3.04 -22.87 -3.39
C MET A 148 -1.78 -23.72 -3.51
N GLY A 149 -0.78 -23.40 -2.70
CA GLY A 149 0.44 -24.19 -2.59
C GLY A 149 1.02 -24.13 -1.19
N SER A 150 1.78 -25.16 -0.80
CA SER A 150 2.47 -25.17 0.48
C SER A 150 3.84 -24.52 0.37
N VAL A 151 4.07 -23.45 1.11
CA VAL A 151 5.33 -22.68 1.10
C VAL A 151 5.95 -22.68 2.50
N TYR A 152 7.26 -22.89 2.57
CA TYR A 152 8.02 -22.70 3.80
C TYR A 152 8.26 -21.20 4.02
N ARG A 153 7.92 -20.72 5.22
CA ARG A 153 8.17 -19.33 5.65
C ARG A 153 8.87 -19.33 7.00
N SER A 154 9.67 -18.32 7.27
CA SER A 154 10.22 -18.10 8.62
C SER A 154 9.09 -17.85 9.60
N LYS A 155 9.16 -18.48 10.78
CA LYS A 155 8.18 -18.30 11.85
C LYS A 155 8.24 -16.92 12.48
N GLU A 156 9.39 -16.26 12.47
CA GLU A 156 9.56 -14.91 12.98
C GLU A 156 10.36 -14.08 11.97
N ILE A 157 9.97 -12.83 11.82
CA ILE A 157 10.69 -11.84 11.03
C ILE A 157 10.74 -10.51 11.78
N VAL A 158 11.75 -9.68 11.47
CA VAL A 158 11.74 -8.25 11.81
C VAL A 158 11.50 -7.46 10.53
N VAL A 159 10.39 -6.73 10.48
CA VAL A 159 10.04 -5.86 9.36
C VAL A 159 10.46 -4.44 9.71
N ARG A 160 11.23 -3.79 8.83
CA ARG A 160 11.52 -2.35 8.86
C ARG A 160 10.65 -1.64 7.83
N TYR A 161 10.07 -0.50 8.18
CA TYR A 161 9.16 0.24 7.31
C TYR A 161 9.17 1.74 7.65
N ARG A 162 8.67 2.58 6.74
CA ARG A 162 8.47 4.01 6.97
C ARG A 162 7.13 4.23 7.67
N ASP A 163 7.16 4.93 8.81
CA ASP A 163 5.95 5.44 9.44
C ASP A 163 5.25 6.42 8.50
N GLU A 164 3.94 6.27 8.30
CA GLU A 164 3.21 7.10 7.34
C GLU A 164 3.19 8.59 7.72
N LEU A 165 3.11 8.90 9.02
CA LEU A 165 2.97 10.26 9.50
C LEU A 165 4.32 10.96 9.65
N SER A 166 5.30 10.29 10.24
CA SER A 166 6.63 10.89 10.46
C SER A 166 7.60 10.66 9.32
N PHE A 167 7.36 9.64 8.48
CA PHE A 167 8.28 9.14 7.48
C PHE A 167 9.62 8.65 8.06
N GLU A 168 9.69 8.39 9.36
CA GLU A 168 10.85 7.79 10.02
C GLU A 168 10.82 6.27 9.91
N TRP A 169 11.99 5.64 9.98
CA TRP A 169 12.06 4.18 10.04
C TRP A 169 11.52 3.66 11.37
N ARG A 170 10.65 2.65 11.28
CA ARG A 170 10.16 1.85 12.39
C ARG A 170 10.50 0.38 12.15
N GLN A 171 10.49 -0.40 13.21
CA GLN A 171 10.64 -1.84 13.15
C GLN A 171 9.57 -2.52 13.99
N ASP A 172 9.11 -3.68 13.53
CA ASP A 172 8.23 -4.55 14.28
C ASP A 172 8.67 -6.01 14.14
N THR A 173 8.52 -6.78 15.22
CA THR A 173 8.78 -8.22 15.21
C THR A 173 7.46 -8.95 15.13
N VAL A 174 7.23 -9.66 14.02
CA VAL A 174 5.99 -10.40 13.77
C VAL A 174 6.28 -11.89 13.70
N ARG A 175 5.30 -12.70 14.12
CA ARG A 175 5.45 -14.14 14.31
C ARG A 175 4.33 -14.93 13.65
N GLU A 176 4.58 -16.23 13.52
CA GLU A 176 3.63 -17.25 13.08
C GLU A 176 2.91 -16.87 11.78
N PHE A 177 1.59 -16.92 11.76
CA PHE A 177 0.82 -16.68 10.54
C PHE A 177 0.92 -15.22 10.07
N THR A 178 0.96 -14.24 10.97
CA THR A 178 1.20 -12.84 10.56
C THR A 178 2.56 -12.68 9.87
N ALA A 179 3.62 -13.36 10.35
CA ALA A 179 4.92 -13.34 9.69
C ALA A 179 4.86 -13.91 8.26
N ARG A 180 4.05 -14.95 8.02
CA ARG A 180 3.79 -15.48 6.67
C ARG A 180 3.12 -14.44 5.77
N ILE A 181 2.10 -13.74 6.27
CA ILE A 181 1.40 -12.72 5.49
C ILE A 181 2.39 -11.63 5.06
N PHE A 182 3.20 -11.09 5.97
CA PHE A 182 4.22 -10.10 5.62
C PHE A 182 5.22 -10.60 4.58
N GLN A 183 5.73 -11.83 4.73
CA GLN A 183 6.63 -12.41 3.74
C GLN A 183 5.98 -12.49 2.35
N HIS A 184 4.73 -12.92 2.28
CA HIS A 184 3.96 -12.97 1.03
C HIS A 184 3.77 -11.59 0.40
N GLU A 185 3.33 -10.60 1.19
CA GLU A 185 3.07 -9.26 0.64
C GLU A 185 4.36 -8.50 0.27
N ILE A 186 5.46 -8.71 1.01
CA ILE A 186 6.76 -8.11 0.69
C ILE A 186 7.39 -8.79 -0.54
N ASP A 187 7.16 -10.08 -0.77
CA ASP A 187 7.57 -10.76 -2.00
C ASP A 187 6.95 -10.10 -3.25
N HIS A 188 5.68 -9.72 -3.17
CA HIS A 188 5.00 -9.01 -4.27
C HIS A 188 5.68 -7.68 -4.63
N LEU A 189 6.29 -6.99 -3.65
CA LEU A 189 7.06 -5.77 -3.92
C LEU A 189 8.36 -6.04 -4.68
N ASN A 190 8.85 -7.28 -4.64
CA ASN A 190 10.07 -7.73 -5.29
C ASN A 190 9.81 -8.56 -6.55
N GLY A 191 8.56 -8.61 -7.03
CA GLY A 191 8.19 -9.38 -8.21
C GLY A 191 8.16 -10.90 -7.99
N ILE A 192 8.17 -11.34 -6.73
CA ILE A 192 8.17 -12.74 -6.34
C ILE A 192 6.73 -13.17 -6.05
N LEU A 193 6.34 -14.34 -6.55
CA LEU A 193 5.04 -14.95 -6.30
C LEU A 193 5.25 -16.22 -5.47
N TYR A 194 4.27 -16.60 -4.65
CA TYR A 194 4.37 -17.82 -3.83
C TYR A 194 4.65 -19.08 -4.67
N THR A 195 4.22 -19.08 -5.94
CA THR A 195 4.47 -20.18 -6.89
C THR A 195 5.94 -20.39 -7.23
N ASP A 196 6.80 -19.39 -7.00
CA ASP A 196 8.25 -19.50 -7.25
C ASP A 196 8.95 -20.37 -6.19
N TYR A 197 8.29 -20.61 -5.05
CA TYR A 197 8.77 -21.49 -4.00
C TYR A 197 8.25 -22.93 -4.13
N LEU A 198 7.39 -23.19 -5.11
CA LEU A 198 6.83 -24.53 -5.32
C LEU A 198 7.82 -25.40 -6.15
N PRO A 199 7.81 -26.73 -5.95
CA PRO A 199 8.66 -27.66 -6.70
C PRO A 199 8.38 -27.72 -8.20
#